data_AF-N4XZZ4-F1
#
_entry.id   AF-N4XZZ4-F1
#
_cell.length_a   1.000
_cell.length_b   1.000
_cell.length_c   1.000
_cell.angle_alpha   90.00
_cell.angle_beta   90.00
_cell.angle_gamma   90.00
#
_symmetry.space_group_name_H-M   'P 1'
#
loop_
_entity.id
_entity.type
_entity.pdbx_description
1 polymer ?
#
loop_
_entity_poly.entity_id
_entity_poly.type
_entity_poly.pdbx_seq_one_letter_code
_entity_poly.pdbx_strand_id
1 'polypeptide(L)'
;GAYTFLDQDTSGNFDPSNEKRVPKKTRTHAVKFPKKVPVKLQSSKASRTDKTSKTHNFYNIPKPTATHKTIKGKKKVRSKTPPSKDQEQDKAEKPPRILEPRYNNYLTPEALRIQPVKSRSLSPDILEDTAGNWGQVIRMKTSFTHPIQFDVSLGDDNILDCSFCNMAEFSFVGYFEQDVYCIRWENGCGYTHIAGGQTKHGQTRRAQIVMCEGHDIQRIYPDTVAVDFAEILNDLLTEEDPAAIKRQLLRWCSMCFSPAVFACRKRQSSLFSKNEEIDSCGLRLCAACEIRLRENFEGDTSAMAATLDDEDKAKEDDEDLHGKVRADVGFLSTDGILARNLNCLTEVEDE
;
A
#
# COMPACT_ATOMS: atom_id res chain seq x y z
N GLY A 1 -26.22 -6.87 11.98
CA GLY A 1 -25.19 -5.85 12.28
C GLY A 1 -24.24 -6.41 13.31
N ALA A 2 -22.94 -6.20 13.15
CA ALA A 2 -21.94 -6.74 14.07
C ALA A 2 -21.83 -5.91 15.36
N TYR A 3 -21.84 -6.59 16.51
CA TYR A 3 -21.59 -6.02 17.82
C TYR A 3 -20.33 -6.63 18.40
N THR A 4 -19.65 -5.88 19.27
CA THR A 4 -18.55 -6.38 20.09
C THR A 4 -18.91 -6.14 21.55
N PHE A 5 -18.87 -7.20 22.34
CA PHE A 5 -18.83 -7.12 23.79
C PHE A 5 -17.41 -6.71 24.23
N LEU A 6 -17.28 -6.11 25.40
CA LEU A 6 -16.04 -5.43 25.78
C LEU A 6 -15.90 -5.51 27.29
N ASP A 7 -15.34 -6.65 27.74
CA ASP A 7 -15.22 -7.08 29.14
C ASP A 7 -14.86 -5.92 30.09
N GLN A 8 -15.78 -5.61 31.02
CA GLN A 8 -15.69 -4.44 31.89
C GLN A 8 -15.15 -4.76 33.29
N ASP A 9 -14.85 -6.02 33.61
CA ASP A 9 -14.28 -6.40 34.89
C ASP A 9 -12.91 -7.12 34.77
N THR A 10 -12.36 -7.51 35.92
CA THR A 10 -11.05 -8.17 36.01
C THR A 10 -11.15 -9.58 36.61
N SER A 11 -12.33 -10.21 36.53
CA SER A 11 -12.62 -11.53 37.07
C SER A 11 -12.04 -12.68 36.22
N GLY A 12 -11.81 -12.41 34.93
CA GLY A 12 -11.35 -13.43 33.97
C GLY A 12 -12.43 -14.45 33.58
N ASN A 13 -13.71 -14.17 33.88
CA ASN A 13 -14.83 -14.97 33.38
C ASN A 13 -15.79 -14.07 32.56
N PHE A 14 -15.80 -14.28 31.25
CA PHE A 14 -16.61 -13.49 30.33
C PHE A 14 -18.08 -13.96 30.37
N ASP A 15 -18.96 -13.20 31.01
CA ASP A 15 -20.41 -13.45 31.04
C ASP A 15 -21.17 -12.53 30.06
N PRO A 16 -21.68 -13.06 28.92
CA PRO A 16 -22.46 -12.29 27.94
C PRO A 16 -23.74 -11.66 28.50
N SER A 17 -24.21 -12.11 29.67
CA SER A 17 -25.44 -11.63 30.33
C SER A 17 -25.28 -10.24 30.94
N ASN A 18 -24.09 -9.94 31.46
CA ASN A 18 -23.78 -8.67 32.13
C ASN A 18 -23.20 -7.62 31.16
N GLU A 19 -22.72 -8.05 29.99
CA GLU A 19 -21.94 -7.22 29.08
C GLU A 19 -22.74 -6.27 28.18
N LYS A 20 -22.25 -5.03 28.07
CA LYS A 20 -22.95 -3.96 27.35
C LYS A 20 -22.63 -3.99 25.87
N ARG A 21 -23.64 -4.30 25.04
CA ARG A 21 -23.55 -4.24 23.58
C ARG A 21 -23.19 -2.84 23.08
N VAL A 22 -21.95 -2.65 22.65
CA VAL A 22 -21.52 -1.40 22.00
C VAL A 22 -21.78 -1.49 20.49
N PRO A 23 -22.47 -0.51 19.87
CA PRO A 23 -22.62 -0.48 18.42
C PRO A 23 -21.26 -0.24 17.75
N LYS A 24 -20.78 -1.21 16.98
CA LYS A 24 -19.48 -1.16 16.31
C LYS A 24 -19.48 -0.02 15.27
N LYS A 25 -18.81 1.09 15.59
CA LYS A 25 -18.61 2.21 14.65
C LYS A 25 -17.68 1.76 13.53
N THR A 26 -18.26 1.23 12.45
CA THR A 26 -17.59 1.11 11.15
C THR A 26 -17.21 2.50 10.66
N ARG A 27 -16.00 2.95 10.99
CA ARG A 27 -15.37 4.06 10.29
C ARG A 27 -15.10 3.60 8.86
N THR A 28 -15.86 4.12 7.90
CA THR A 28 -15.40 4.21 6.52
C THR A 28 -14.24 5.20 6.50
N HIS A 29 -13.01 4.68 6.56
CA HIS A 29 -11.79 5.48 6.47
C HIS A 29 -11.63 6.00 5.04
N ALA A 30 -12.22 7.17 4.76
CA ALA A 30 -12.00 7.89 3.51
C ALA A 30 -10.53 8.34 3.44
N VAL A 31 -9.75 7.69 2.57
CA VAL A 31 -8.32 7.96 2.37
C VAL A 31 -8.12 9.41 1.94
N LYS A 32 -7.27 10.13 2.68
CA LYS A 32 -6.99 11.55 2.41
C LYS A 32 -5.75 11.69 1.54
N PHE A 33 -5.94 11.56 0.23
CA PHE A 33 -4.94 11.97 -0.74
C PHE A 33 -4.52 13.44 -0.53
N PRO A 34 -3.27 13.81 -0.87
CA PRO A 34 -2.80 15.19 -0.78
C PRO A 34 -3.77 16.12 -1.52
N LYS A 35 -4.22 17.17 -0.82
CA LYS A 35 -5.31 18.03 -1.31
C LYS A 35 -4.92 18.71 -2.62
N LYS A 36 -5.81 18.62 -3.62
CA LYS A 36 -5.67 19.23 -4.96
C LYS A 36 -5.14 20.67 -4.89
N VAL A 37 -3.86 20.87 -5.22
CA VAL A 37 -3.26 22.20 -5.39
C VAL A 37 -3.51 22.63 -6.85
N PRO A 38 -4.26 23.71 -7.11
CA PRO A 38 -4.57 24.12 -8.48
C PRO A 38 -3.34 24.73 -9.15
N VAL A 39 -2.66 23.93 -10.00
CA VAL A 39 -1.57 24.39 -10.86
C VAL A 39 -2.12 25.42 -11.85
N LYS A 40 -1.66 26.67 -11.76
CA LYS A 40 -2.03 27.74 -12.71
C LYS A 40 -1.30 27.54 -14.04
N LEU A 41 -1.93 26.80 -14.95
CA LEU A 41 -1.46 26.66 -16.33
C LEU A 41 -1.41 28.04 -17.01
N GLN A 42 -0.21 28.50 -17.38
CA GLN A 42 -0.05 29.75 -18.13
C GLN A 42 -0.31 29.51 -19.62
N SER A 43 -1.42 30.04 -20.13
CA SER A 43 -1.82 29.90 -21.52
C SER A 43 -1.03 30.82 -22.45
N SER A 44 0.07 30.31 -23.02
CA SER A 44 0.75 30.95 -24.15
C SER A 44 -0.12 30.84 -25.42
N LYS A 45 -0.33 31.96 -26.10
CA LYS A 45 -1.20 32.04 -27.29
C LYS A 45 -0.48 31.50 -28.52
N ALA A 46 -1.03 30.49 -29.18
CA ALA A 46 -0.56 30.03 -30.48
C ALA A 46 -1.07 30.93 -31.61
N SER A 47 -0.17 31.41 -32.49
CA SER A 47 -0.49 32.15 -33.70
C SER A 47 -0.23 31.30 -34.95
N ARG A 48 -1.22 31.18 -35.83
CA ARG A 48 -1.10 30.53 -37.15
C ARG A 48 -0.31 31.42 -38.13
N THR A 49 0.64 30.85 -38.88
CA THR A 49 0.88 31.22 -40.28
C THR A 49 1.55 30.10 -41.09
N ASP A 50 1.11 30.02 -42.33
CA ASP A 50 1.40 29.09 -43.42
C ASP A 50 2.87 28.92 -43.94
N LYS A 51 3.11 27.72 -44.50
CA LYS A 51 3.75 27.40 -45.81
C LYS A 51 5.29 27.25 -46.03
N THR A 52 5.59 26.12 -46.70
CA THR A 52 6.55 25.86 -47.81
C THR A 52 8.07 25.68 -47.62
N SER A 53 8.48 24.41 -47.82
CA SER A 53 9.49 23.90 -48.78
C SER A 53 11.02 23.94 -48.54
N LYS A 54 11.61 22.74 -48.68
CA LYS A 54 12.88 22.35 -49.36
C LYS A 54 14.28 22.68 -48.77
N THR A 55 14.89 21.61 -48.25
CA THR A 55 16.26 21.07 -48.53
C THR A 55 17.57 21.73 -48.04
N HIS A 56 18.47 20.84 -47.58
CA HIS A 56 19.94 20.87 -47.53
C HIS A 56 20.74 21.55 -46.38
N ASN A 57 21.23 20.66 -45.49
CA ASN A 57 22.63 20.43 -45.12
C ASN A 57 23.48 21.43 -44.29
N PHE A 58 24.41 20.79 -43.56
CA PHE A 58 25.66 21.26 -42.93
C PHE A 58 25.65 21.90 -41.53
N TYR A 59 26.73 21.55 -40.83
CA TYR A 59 27.06 21.75 -39.42
C TYR A 59 27.09 23.23 -38.99
N ASN A 60 26.78 23.50 -37.70
CA ASN A 60 27.84 23.82 -36.72
C ASN A 60 27.36 23.89 -35.25
N ILE A 61 28.34 23.79 -34.34
CA ILE A 61 28.17 23.86 -32.87
C ILE A 61 28.56 25.26 -32.38
N PRO A 62 27.83 25.84 -31.40
CA PRO A 62 28.44 26.79 -30.47
C PRO A 62 28.18 26.43 -28.99
N LYS A 63 29.25 26.42 -28.18
CA LYS A 63 29.18 26.47 -26.71
C LYS A 63 29.18 27.94 -26.24
N PRO A 64 28.46 28.26 -25.16
CA PRO A 64 28.97 29.18 -24.15
C PRO A 64 28.79 28.58 -22.73
N THR A 65 29.87 28.24 -22.00
CA THR A 65 30.65 29.13 -21.11
C THR A 65 29.82 29.82 -20.01
N ALA A 66 30.07 29.42 -18.76
CA ALA A 66 29.49 30.04 -17.58
C ALA A 66 30.18 31.37 -17.22
N THR A 67 29.45 32.26 -16.54
CA THR A 67 30.05 33.42 -15.85
C THR A 67 29.46 33.61 -14.46
N HIS A 68 30.31 33.56 -13.42
CA HIS A 68 29.95 34.01 -12.08
C HIS A 68 29.77 35.54 -12.05
N LYS A 69 28.81 36.03 -11.27
CA LYS A 69 28.84 37.39 -10.72
C LYS A 69 28.51 37.38 -9.23
N THR A 70 29.50 37.74 -8.41
CA THR A 70 29.35 38.03 -6.98
C THR A 70 29.19 39.54 -6.79
N ILE A 71 28.26 39.97 -5.93
CA ILE A 71 28.19 41.35 -5.42
C ILE A 71 27.96 41.33 -3.91
N LYS A 72 28.74 42.14 -3.18
CA LYS A 72 28.68 42.27 -1.72
C LYS A 72 27.89 43.51 -1.27
N GLY A 73 26.88 43.30 -0.45
CA GLY A 73 26.94 43.70 0.97
C GLY A 73 26.35 45.05 1.45
N LYS A 74 26.17 45.09 2.78
CA LYS A 74 25.74 46.22 3.63
C LYS A 74 24.22 46.55 3.49
N LYS A 75 23.53 47.08 4.51
CA LYS A 75 23.98 47.86 5.68
C LYS A 75 23.21 47.49 6.98
N LYS A 76 23.57 48.13 8.11
CA LYS A 76 23.22 47.79 9.50
C LYS A 76 22.56 49.00 10.21
N VAL A 77 21.46 48.80 10.93
CA VAL A 77 20.83 49.79 11.84
C VAL A 77 20.33 49.07 13.12
N ARG A 78 20.33 49.73 14.28
CA ARG A 78 19.97 49.16 15.60
C ARG A 78 19.58 50.23 16.64
N SER A 79 18.38 50.11 17.22
CA SER A 79 17.85 50.84 18.40
C SER A 79 16.70 49.99 19.00
N LYS A 80 16.40 49.81 20.31
CA LYS A 80 16.61 50.50 21.61
C LYS A 80 15.80 51.80 21.85
N THR A 81 15.06 52.05 22.96
CA THR A 81 14.32 51.22 23.98
C THR A 81 13.22 52.12 24.69
N PRO A 82 12.56 51.83 25.87
CA PRO A 82 11.16 52.25 26.20
C PRO A 82 11.05 53.48 27.15
N PRO A 83 9.84 53.94 27.55
CA PRO A 83 9.00 53.35 28.64
C PRO A 83 7.60 52.90 28.12
N SER A 84 6.53 52.52 28.85
CA SER A 84 6.08 52.58 30.28
C SER A 84 5.48 51.19 30.70
N LYS A 85 4.92 50.86 31.90
CA LYS A 85 4.25 51.54 33.05
C LYS A 85 2.81 52.05 32.79
N ASP A 86 1.81 51.97 33.70
CA ASP A 86 1.77 51.53 35.12
C ASP A 86 0.45 50.77 35.52
N GLN A 87 0.52 49.95 36.60
CA GLN A 87 -0.55 49.59 37.58
C GLN A 87 -1.84 48.80 37.14
N GLU A 88 -2.52 47.97 37.95
CA GLU A 88 -2.28 47.32 39.28
C GLU A 88 -3.26 46.13 39.53
N GLN A 89 -3.15 45.47 40.70
CA GLN A 89 -4.13 44.61 41.42
C GLN A 89 -4.08 43.07 41.26
N ASP A 90 -3.30 42.47 42.18
CA ASP A 90 -3.67 41.38 43.10
C ASP A 90 -4.73 40.33 42.73
N LYS A 91 -4.28 39.07 42.73
CA LYS A 91 -4.88 38.01 43.59
C LYS A 91 -3.89 36.87 43.83
N ALA A 92 -3.50 36.67 45.10
CA ALA A 92 -2.62 35.58 45.51
C ALA A 92 -3.43 34.33 45.91
N GLU A 93 -3.69 33.44 44.95
CA GLU A 93 -4.21 32.11 45.27
C GLU A 93 -3.10 31.21 45.85
N LYS A 94 -3.40 30.51 46.95
CA LYS A 94 -2.48 29.56 47.56
C LYS A 94 -2.47 28.27 46.75
N PRO A 95 -1.31 27.66 46.44
CA PRO A 95 -1.28 26.32 45.87
C PRO A 95 -1.92 25.32 46.84
N PRO A 96 -2.70 24.33 46.36
CA PRO A 96 -3.29 23.33 47.23
C PRO A 96 -2.20 22.49 47.88
N ARG A 97 -2.36 22.19 49.18
CA ARG A 97 -1.49 21.22 49.86
C ARG A 97 -1.71 19.83 49.27
N ILE A 98 -0.72 19.33 48.53
CA ILE A 98 -0.62 17.91 48.22
C ILE A 98 -0.43 17.18 49.54
N LEU A 99 -1.45 16.40 49.94
CA LEU A 99 -1.29 15.41 51.00
C LEU A 99 -0.59 14.21 50.39
N GLU A 100 0.66 13.97 50.78
CA GLU A 100 1.38 12.76 50.39
C GLU A 100 0.59 11.53 50.86
N PRO A 101 0.30 10.56 49.97
CA PRO A 101 -0.30 9.31 50.38
C PRO A 101 0.60 8.61 51.39
N ARG A 102 0.07 8.30 52.59
CA ARG A 102 0.76 7.46 53.55
C ARG A 102 0.84 6.04 52.99
N TYR A 103 1.94 5.74 52.30
CA TYR A 103 2.29 4.39 51.88
C TYR A 103 2.44 3.50 53.11
N ASN A 104 1.42 2.70 53.40
CA ASN A 104 1.51 1.64 54.40
C ASN A 104 2.41 0.52 53.85
N ASN A 105 3.34 0.04 54.68
CA ASN A 105 4.38 -0.92 54.30
C ASN A 105 3.85 -2.36 54.13
N TYR A 106 2.94 -2.58 53.18
CA TYR A 106 2.36 -3.90 52.88
C TYR A 106 3.15 -4.72 51.83
N LEU A 107 4.16 -4.13 51.18
CA LEU A 107 5.11 -4.84 50.33
C LEU A 107 6.37 -5.19 51.13
N THR A 108 6.40 -6.39 51.72
CA THR A 108 7.64 -6.95 52.28
C THR A 108 8.60 -7.36 51.16
N PRO A 109 9.94 -7.34 51.39
CA PRO A 109 10.91 -7.80 50.40
C PRO A 109 10.66 -9.25 49.93
N GLU A 110 10.22 -10.13 50.82
CA GLU A 110 9.73 -11.48 50.50
C GLU A 110 8.63 -11.49 49.42
N ALA A 111 7.68 -10.56 49.45
CA ALA A 111 6.58 -10.49 48.47
C ALA A 111 7.04 -10.04 47.07
N LEU A 112 8.21 -9.40 46.97
CA LEU A 112 8.85 -9.05 45.70
C LEU A 112 9.71 -10.18 45.13
N ARG A 113 9.79 -11.36 45.78
CA ARG A 113 10.28 -12.59 45.14
C ARG A 113 9.23 -13.16 44.19
N ILE A 114 8.97 -12.43 43.11
CA ILE A 114 8.41 -13.01 41.88
C ILE A 114 9.35 -14.17 41.52
N GLN A 115 8.88 -15.41 41.67
CA GLN A 115 9.64 -16.56 41.18
C GLN A 115 9.83 -16.33 39.68
N PRO A 116 11.04 -16.51 39.11
CA PRO A 116 11.25 -16.35 37.69
C PRO A 116 10.30 -17.32 36.98
N VAL A 117 9.29 -16.77 36.30
CA VAL A 117 8.21 -17.55 35.69
C VAL A 117 8.87 -18.50 34.72
N LYS A 118 8.95 -19.78 35.13
CA LYS A 118 9.74 -20.81 34.47
C LYS A 118 9.31 -20.83 33.02
N SER A 119 10.17 -20.29 32.15
CA SER A 119 9.77 -19.88 30.81
C SER A 119 9.12 -21.06 30.11
N ARG A 120 7.80 -20.99 29.89
CA ARG A 120 7.13 -21.97 29.06
C ARG A 120 7.85 -21.88 27.72
N SER A 121 8.49 -22.97 27.32
CA SER A 121 8.96 -23.14 25.95
C SER A 121 7.79 -22.74 25.06
N LEU A 122 8.04 -21.87 24.08
CA LEU A 122 7.03 -21.47 23.11
C LEU A 122 6.57 -22.73 22.36
N SER A 123 5.53 -23.39 22.89
CA SER A 123 4.60 -24.12 22.07
C SER A 123 4.18 -23.14 20.97
N PRO A 124 4.30 -23.48 19.68
CA PRO A 124 3.64 -22.68 18.67
C PRO A 124 2.18 -22.61 19.09
N ASP A 125 1.66 -21.40 19.28
CA ASP A 125 0.23 -21.20 19.54
C ASP A 125 -0.48 -21.64 18.26
N ILE A 126 -0.93 -22.89 18.23
CA ILE A 126 -1.73 -23.45 17.16
C ILE A 126 -3.17 -23.11 17.51
N LEU A 127 -3.82 -22.34 16.64
CA LEU A 127 -5.22 -21.97 16.78
C LEU A 127 -6.00 -22.45 15.56
N GLU A 128 -7.28 -22.71 15.78
CA GLU A 128 -8.29 -23.01 14.78
C GLU A 128 -9.22 -21.79 14.65
N ASP A 129 -9.61 -21.43 13.42
CA ASP A 129 -10.55 -20.34 13.18
C ASP A 129 -12.02 -20.81 13.12
N THR A 130 -12.95 -19.86 12.96
CA THR A 130 -14.39 -20.14 12.94
C THR A 130 -14.88 -20.93 11.71
N ALA A 131 -13.99 -21.25 10.76
CA ALA A 131 -14.25 -22.08 9.59
C ALA A 131 -13.46 -23.40 9.61
N GLY A 132 -12.75 -23.71 10.69
CA GLY A 132 -11.94 -24.93 10.84
C GLY A 132 -10.53 -24.84 10.26
N ASN A 133 -10.09 -23.67 9.76
CA ASN A 133 -8.71 -23.52 9.31
C ASN A 133 -7.80 -23.42 10.54
N TRP A 134 -6.88 -24.36 10.69
CA TRP A 134 -5.95 -24.39 11.81
C TRP A 134 -4.51 -24.17 11.38
N GLY A 135 -3.69 -23.69 12.31
CA GLY A 135 -2.26 -23.53 12.10
C GLY A 135 -1.61 -22.56 13.07
N GLN A 136 -0.39 -22.15 12.75
CA GLN A 136 0.47 -21.39 13.65
C GLN A 136 0.09 -19.90 13.71
N VAL A 137 -0.06 -19.35 14.91
CA VAL A 137 -0.11 -17.90 15.12
C VAL A 137 1.24 -17.27 14.76
N ILE A 138 1.21 -16.34 13.82
CA ILE A 138 2.34 -15.50 13.42
C ILE A 138 2.00 -14.02 13.59
N ARG A 139 3.03 -13.19 13.79
CA ARG A 139 2.98 -11.76 13.49
C ARG A 139 3.44 -11.57 12.05
N MET A 140 2.70 -10.79 11.27
CA MET A 140 3.07 -10.43 9.90
C MET A 140 2.78 -8.96 9.63
N LYS A 141 3.57 -8.35 8.75
CA LYS A 141 3.17 -7.12 8.06
C LYS A 141 2.13 -7.47 7.00
N THR A 142 1.15 -6.61 6.78
CA THR A 142 0.27 -6.72 5.62
C THR A 142 -0.40 -5.39 5.28
N SER A 143 -0.78 -5.23 4.01
CA SER A 143 -1.64 -4.14 3.54
C SER A 143 -3.08 -4.58 3.27
N PHE A 144 -3.43 -5.83 3.60
CA PHE A 144 -4.76 -6.41 3.36
C PHE A 144 -5.29 -7.11 4.61
N THR A 145 -6.60 -7.33 4.64
CA THR A 145 -7.28 -8.08 5.69
C THR A 145 -7.51 -9.51 5.24
N HIS A 146 -7.13 -10.48 6.09
CA HIS A 146 -7.18 -11.91 5.76
C HIS A 146 -8.31 -12.66 6.48
N PRO A 147 -8.91 -13.70 5.87
CA PRO A 147 -8.55 -14.31 4.58
C PRO A 147 -8.88 -13.44 3.37
N ILE A 148 -8.06 -13.57 2.32
CA ILE A 148 -8.27 -12.94 1.02
C ILE A 148 -8.95 -13.95 0.09
N GLN A 149 -10.04 -13.55 -0.56
CA GLN A 149 -10.79 -14.39 -1.50
C GLN A 149 -10.33 -14.11 -2.94
N PHE A 150 -9.63 -15.05 -3.56
CA PHE A 150 -9.14 -14.94 -4.94
C PHE A 150 -10.10 -15.60 -5.94
N ASP A 151 -11.30 -15.05 -6.08
CA ASP A 151 -12.36 -15.64 -6.90
C ASP A 151 -12.02 -15.65 -8.41
N VAL A 152 -11.73 -16.83 -8.97
CA VAL A 152 -11.51 -17.04 -10.43
C VAL A 152 -12.71 -17.78 -11.04
N SER A 153 -13.93 -17.28 -10.77
CA SER A 153 -15.17 -17.84 -11.32
C SER A 153 -15.20 -17.75 -12.86
N LEU A 154 -14.99 -18.89 -13.52
CA LEU A 154 -14.97 -19.03 -14.98
C LEU A 154 -16.38 -18.88 -15.58
N GLY A 155 -16.76 -17.64 -15.91
CA GLY A 155 -17.97 -17.32 -16.69
C GLY A 155 -19.11 -16.65 -15.93
N ASP A 156 -18.88 -16.15 -14.72
CA ASP A 156 -19.83 -15.27 -14.02
C ASP A 156 -19.65 -13.82 -14.48
N ASP A 157 -20.72 -13.14 -14.89
CA ASP A 157 -20.69 -11.72 -15.31
C ASP A 157 -20.32 -10.74 -14.17
N ASN A 158 -20.23 -11.23 -12.93
CA ASN A 158 -19.91 -10.46 -11.72
C ASN A 158 -18.43 -10.04 -11.57
N ILE A 159 -17.68 -9.99 -12.68
CA ILE A 159 -16.35 -9.34 -12.84
C ILE A 159 -16.36 -7.85 -12.40
N LEU A 160 -17.56 -7.29 -12.19
CA LEU A 160 -17.83 -5.94 -11.71
C LEU A 160 -17.52 -5.70 -10.22
N ASP A 161 -17.41 -6.72 -9.36
CA ASP A 161 -17.29 -6.52 -7.90
C ASP A 161 -15.86 -6.58 -7.31
N CYS A 162 -14.84 -6.81 -8.16
CA CYS A 162 -13.45 -6.94 -7.67
C CYS A 162 -12.84 -5.62 -7.16
N SER A 163 -12.53 -5.57 -5.86
CA SER A 163 -11.88 -4.44 -5.19
C SER A 163 -10.61 -3.96 -5.92
N PHE A 164 -9.71 -4.88 -6.29
CA PHE A 164 -8.44 -4.56 -6.98
C PHE A 164 -8.61 -4.00 -8.40
N CYS A 165 -9.70 -4.35 -9.09
CA CYS A 165 -9.94 -3.92 -10.46
C CYS A 165 -10.75 -2.62 -10.56
N ASN A 166 -11.47 -2.24 -9.50
CA ASN A 166 -12.37 -1.07 -9.51
C ASN A 166 -11.93 0.05 -8.56
N MET A 167 -11.27 -0.27 -7.44
CA MET A 167 -10.71 0.73 -6.52
C MET A 167 -9.21 0.87 -6.81
N ALA A 168 -8.86 1.93 -7.53
CA ALA A 168 -7.49 2.15 -7.97
C ALA A 168 -6.51 2.16 -6.78
N GLU A 169 -6.89 2.91 -5.74
CA GLU A 169 -6.18 3.10 -4.48
C GLU A 169 -5.92 1.77 -3.77
N PHE A 170 -6.90 0.87 -3.76
CA PHE A 170 -6.80 -0.41 -3.07
C PHE A 170 -5.76 -1.33 -3.72
N SER A 171 -5.60 -1.26 -5.05
CA SER A 171 -4.53 -1.96 -5.76
C SER A 171 -3.12 -1.42 -5.43
N PHE A 172 -3.03 -0.18 -4.92
CA PHE A 172 -1.78 0.52 -4.63
C PHE A 172 -1.37 0.44 -3.16
N VAL A 173 -2.22 0.93 -2.24
CA VAL A 173 -1.95 1.01 -0.80
C VAL A 173 -2.67 -0.08 0.01
N GLY A 174 -3.72 -0.71 -0.53
CA GLY A 174 -4.62 -1.56 0.26
C GLY A 174 -5.25 -0.78 1.41
N TYR A 175 -4.98 -1.20 2.65
CA TYR A 175 -5.30 -0.50 3.90
C TYR A 175 -4.08 0.19 4.55
N PHE A 176 -3.00 0.41 3.79
CA PHE A 176 -1.63 0.72 4.25
C PHE A 176 -0.97 -0.41 5.03
N GLU A 177 0.36 -0.40 5.13
CA GLU A 177 1.12 -1.43 5.86
C GLU A 177 0.87 -1.37 7.38
N GLN A 178 0.45 -2.49 7.96
CA GLN A 178 0.22 -2.67 9.38
C GLN A 178 0.76 -4.02 9.90
N ASP A 179 1.23 -4.04 11.13
CA ASP A 179 1.52 -5.26 11.89
C ASP A 179 0.22 -5.90 12.37
N VAL A 180 0.00 -7.19 12.06
CA VAL A 180 -1.16 -7.97 12.49
C VAL A 180 -0.74 -9.32 13.06
N TYR A 181 -1.62 -9.92 13.87
CA TYR A 181 -1.51 -11.30 14.32
C TYR A 181 -2.52 -12.18 13.58
N CYS A 182 -2.01 -13.19 12.90
CA CYS A 182 -2.75 -14.09 12.01
C CYS A 182 -2.48 -15.55 12.35
N ILE A 183 -3.50 -16.39 12.22
CA ILE A 183 -3.32 -17.83 12.04
C ILE A 183 -2.83 -18.04 10.60
N ARG A 184 -1.64 -18.59 10.41
CA ARG A 184 -1.19 -19.12 9.11
C ARG A 184 -1.68 -20.55 8.99
N TRP A 185 -2.57 -20.82 8.04
CA TRP A 185 -3.16 -22.14 7.82
C TRP A 185 -2.06 -23.17 7.48
N GLU A 186 -2.17 -24.41 7.96
CA GLU A 186 -1.14 -25.44 7.72
C GLU A 186 -0.95 -25.74 6.22
N ASN A 187 -2.05 -25.78 5.45
CA ASN A 187 -2.03 -25.93 3.99
C ASN A 187 -1.35 -24.76 3.24
N GLY A 188 -1.05 -23.64 3.91
CA GLY A 188 -0.40 -22.47 3.32
C GLY A 188 -1.26 -21.69 2.32
N CYS A 189 -2.54 -22.05 2.13
CA CYS A 189 -3.45 -21.46 1.15
C CYS A 189 -4.08 -20.13 1.61
N GLY A 190 -3.89 -19.74 2.87
CA GLY A 190 -4.51 -18.56 3.48
C GLY A 190 -4.00 -18.19 4.88
N TYR A 191 -4.60 -17.14 5.41
CA TYR A 191 -4.38 -16.62 6.76
C TYR A 191 -5.71 -16.17 7.36
N THR A 192 -5.86 -16.16 8.69
CA THR A 192 -7.02 -15.59 9.37
C THR A 192 -6.62 -14.62 10.48
N HIS A 193 -7.14 -13.39 10.47
CA HIS A 193 -6.88 -12.39 11.52
C HIS A 193 -7.49 -12.80 12.87
N ILE A 194 -6.69 -12.77 13.93
CA ILE A 194 -7.13 -13.14 15.29
C ILE A 194 -8.04 -12.07 15.93
N ALA A 195 -7.93 -10.81 15.50
CA ALA A 195 -8.74 -9.68 15.98
C ALA A 195 -9.40 -8.86 14.84
N GLY A 196 -9.46 -9.42 13.63
CA GLY A 196 -9.90 -8.72 12.43
C GLY A 196 -11.41 -8.74 12.19
N GLY A 197 -11.86 -7.93 11.22
CA GLY A 197 -13.14 -8.13 10.56
C GLY A 197 -12.91 -8.77 9.18
N GLN A 198 -13.83 -9.64 8.75
CA GLN A 198 -13.82 -10.18 7.38
C GLN A 198 -13.96 -9.09 6.32
N THR A 199 -13.39 -9.35 5.14
CA THR A 199 -13.48 -8.49 3.95
C THR A 199 -13.77 -9.32 2.71
N LYS A 200 -14.15 -8.64 1.62
CA LYS A 200 -14.73 -9.22 0.41
C LYS A 200 -13.69 -9.54 -0.68
N HIS A 201 -14.01 -10.56 -1.49
CA HIS A 201 -13.78 -10.69 -2.95
C HIS A 201 -12.70 -9.83 -3.61
N GLY A 202 -11.70 -10.51 -4.19
CA GLY A 202 -10.61 -9.92 -4.95
C GLY A 202 -10.16 -10.79 -6.12
N GLN A 203 -10.94 -10.85 -7.19
CA GLN A 203 -10.57 -11.51 -8.45
C GLN A 203 -9.29 -10.91 -9.05
N THR A 204 -8.17 -11.62 -8.96
CA THR A 204 -6.86 -11.11 -9.33
C THR A 204 -6.49 -11.38 -10.79
N ARG A 205 -6.49 -10.33 -11.62
CA ARG A 205 -5.75 -10.30 -12.90
C ARG A 205 -4.25 -10.62 -12.74
N ARG A 206 -3.72 -10.59 -11.52
CA ARG A 206 -2.38 -11.05 -11.16
C ARG A 206 -2.17 -12.55 -11.45
N ALA A 207 -3.21 -13.38 -11.42
CA ALA A 207 -3.10 -14.81 -11.75
C ALA A 207 -2.55 -15.05 -13.17
N GLN A 208 -3.04 -14.27 -14.14
CA GLN A 208 -2.55 -14.30 -15.52
C GLN A 208 -1.07 -13.91 -15.62
N ILE A 209 -0.59 -13.04 -14.72
CA ILE A 209 0.84 -12.69 -14.64
C ILE A 209 1.64 -13.86 -14.06
N VAL A 210 1.23 -14.42 -12.92
CA VAL A 210 1.93 -15.54 -12.27
C VAL A 210 2.04 -16.76 -13.19
N MET A 211 0.98 -17.08 -13.94
CA MET A 211 0.96 -18.22 -14.87
C MET A 211 1.66 -17.95 -16.22
N CYS A 212 2.22 -16.75 -16.44
CA CYS A 212 2.93 -16.42 -17.66
C CYS A 212 4.42 -16.77 -17.58
N GLU A 213 4.73 -18.04 -17.86
CA GLU A 213 6.10 -18.53 -18.04
C GLU A 213 6.93 -17.58 -18.92
N GLY A 214 8.12 -17.14 -18.47
CA GLY A 214 9.09 -16.42 -19.30
C GLY A 214 8.55 -15.19 -20.03
N HIS A 215 8.37 -14.08 -19.32
CA HIS A 215 7.79 -12.86 -19.89
C HIS A 215 8.65 -12.21 -20.98
N ASP A 216 8.03 -11.91 -22.12
CA ASP A 216 8.61 -11.08 -23.20
C ASP A 216 8.43 -9.59 -22.86
N ILE A 217 9.35 -9.01 -22.11
CA ILE A 217 9.28 -7.60 -21.65
C ILE A 217 9.72 -6.64 -22.76
N GLN A 218 8.76 -5.89 -23.33
CA GLN A 218 9.00 -4.92 -24.39
C GLN A 218 8.55 -3.52 -23.99
N ARG A 219 9.09 -2.48 -24.64
CA ARG A 219 8.65 -1.09 -24.40
C ARG A 219 7.24 -0.84 -24.91
N ILE A 220 6.50 -0.01 -24.18
CA ILE A 220 5.17 0.50 -24.55
C ILE A 220 5.31 1.73 -25.47
N TYR A 221 6.31 2.58 -25.20
CA TYR A 221 6.50 3.87 -25.86
C TYR A 221 7.95 4.06 -26.37
N PRO A 222 8.18 4.85 -27.44
CA PRO A 222 9.52 5.28 -27.85
C PRO A 222 10.22 6.13 -26.79
N ASP A 223 11.55 6.18 -26.79
CA ASP A 223 12.39 7.00 -25.89
C ASP A 223 12.06 8.51 -25.88
N THR A 224 11.38 9.02 -26.89
CA THR A 224 10.98 10.43 -27.00
C THR A 224 9.73 10.77 -26.17
N VAL A 225 9.02 9.79 -25.61
CA VAL A 225 7.80 10.00 -24.82
C VAL A 225 8.16 10.07 -23.35
N ALA A 226 8.27 11.29 -22.83
CA ALA A 226 8.25 11.53 -21.39
C ALA A 226 6.85 11.21 -20.82
N VAL A 227 6.82 10.64 -19.61
CA VAL A 227 5.59 10.22 -18.94
C VAL A 227 5.54 10.90 -17.57
N ASP A 228 4.64 11.87 -17.40
CA ASP A 228 4.51 12.60 -16.13
C ASP A 228 3.73 11.77 -15.10
N PHE A 229 4.32 11.62 -13.90
CA PHE A 229 3.67 11.00 -12.76
C PHE A 229 2.45 11.80 -12.29
N ALA A 230 2.53 13.14 -12.27
CA ALA A 230 1.46 13.97 -11.72
C ALA A 230 0.21 13.98 -12.62
N GLU A 231 0.40 14.06 -13.94
CA GLU A 231 -0.67 13.89 -14.93
C GLU A 231 -1.36 12.53 -14.79
N ILE A 232 -0.61 11.41 -14.79
CA ILE A 232 -1.21 10.06 -14.71
C ILE A 232 -1.85 9.77 -13.35
N LEU A 233 -1.31 10.30 -12.25
CA LEU A 233 -1.95 10.19 -10.94
C LEU A 233 -3.25 10.99 -10.87
N ASN A 234 -3.30 12.19 -11.48
CA ASN A 234 -4.54 12.94 -11.59
C ASN A 234 -5.56 12.19 -12.46
N ASP A 235 -5.16 11.69 -13.63
CA ASP A 235 -6.03 10.91 -14.52
C ASP A 235 -6.65 9.70 -13.80
N LEU A 236 -5.87 9.00 -12.97
CA LEU A 236 -6.33 7.88 -12.16
C LEU A 236 -7.29 8.30 -11.03
N LEU A 237 -7.02 9.42 -10.35
CA LEU A 237 -7.79 9.92 -9.19
C LEU A 237 -8.96 10.85 -9.57
N THR A 238 -9.20 11.10 -10.85
CA THR A 238 -10.38 11.84 -11.35
C THR A 238 -11.31 11.02 -12.24
N GLU A 239 -11.00 9.75 -12.46
CA GLU A 239 -11.82 8.85 -13.26
C GLU A 239 -12.90 8.16 -12.42
N GLU A 240 -14.11 8.06 -12.96
CA GLU A 240 -15.28 7.48 -12.28
C GLU A 240 -15.88 6.28 -13.05
N ASP A 241 -15.58 6.11 -14.36
CA ASP A 241 -15.97 4.90 -15.12
C ASP A 241 -15.11 3.68 -14.70
N PRO A 242 -15.67 2.59 -14.15
CA PRO A 242 -14.90 1.40 -13.79
C PRO A 242 -14.15 0.76 -14.96
N ALA A 243 -14.65 0.89 -16.20
CA ALA A 243 -13.91 0.42 -17.38
C ALA A 243 -12.72 1.35 -17.72
N ALA A 244 -12.84 2.65 -17.44
CA ALA A 244 -11.75 3.61 -17.56
C ALA A 244 -10.72 3.45 -16.43
N ILE A 245 -11.13 3.27 -15.18
CA ILE A 245 -10.22 2.94 -14.07
C ILE A 245 -9.36 1.72 -14.43
N LYS A 246 -9.96 0.66 -15.01
CA LYS A 246 -9.24 -0.51 -15.52
C LYS A 246 -8.25 -0.18 -16.65
N ARG A 247 -8.54 0.82 -17.50
CA ARG A 247 -7.59 1.35 -18.52
C ARG A 247 -6.48 2.20 -17.88
N GLN A 248 -6.80 3.03 -16.89
CA GLN A 248 -5.83 3.89 -16.19
C GLN A 248 -4.84 3.05 -15.37
N LEU A 249 -5.31 2.02 -14.65
CA LEU A 249 -4.46 1.07 -13.91
C LEU A 249 -3.42 0.37 -14.79
N LEU A 250 -3.74 0.10 -16.07
CA LEU A 250 -2.79 -0.44 -17.04
C LEU A 250 -1.70 0.56 -17.48
N ARG A 251 -1.71 1.82 -17.04
CA ARG A 251 -0.60 2.78 -17.26
C ARG A 251 0.50 2.67 -16.21
N TRP A 252 0.35 1.80 -15.21
CA TRP A 252 1.24 1.75 -14.04
C TRP A 252 2.11 0.49 -13.98
N CYS A 253 3.20 0.60 -13.23
CA CYS A 253 4.01 -0.56 -12.86
C CYS A 253 3.20 -1.52 -11.98
N SER A 254 3.45 -2.81 -12.20
CA SER A 254 2.92 -3.92 -11.41
C SER A 254 3.59 -4.08 -10.05
N MET A 255 4.81 -3.55 -9.89
CA MET A 255 5.65 -3.70 -8.71
C MET A 255 5.65 -2.46 -7.80
N CYS A 256 5.58 -1.25 -8.38
CA CYS A 256 5.75 0.02 -7.66
C CYS A 256 4.79 1.12 -8.13
N PHE A 257 4.77 2.23 -7.38
CA PHE A 257 4.04 3.46 -7.66
C PHE A 257 4.79 4.35 -8.68
N SER A 258 5.01 3.84 -9.89
CA SER A 258 5.54 4.62 -11.02
C SER A 258 4.81 4.22 -12.32
N PRO A 259 4.61 5.15 -13.28
CA PRO A 259 4.11 4.82 -14.60
C PRO A 259 4.94 3.74 -15.30
N ALA A 260 4.27 2.85 -16.02
CA ALA A 260 4.92 1.84 -16.82
C ALA A 260 5.36 2.37 -18.18
N VAL A 261 6.56 1.98 -18.59
CA VAL A 261 7.10 2.19 -19.95
C VAL A 261 7.48 0.87 -20.63
N PHE A 262 7.39 -0.26 -19.90
CA PHE A 262 7.51 -1.62 -20.41
C PHE A 262 6.27 -2.46 -20.07
N ALA A 263 5.95 -3.44 -20.92
CA ALA A 263 4.89 -4.42 -20.75
C ALA A 263 5.32 -5.79 -21.27
N CYS A 264 4.80 -6.87 -20.67
CA CYS A 264 4.90 -8.20 -21.26
C CYS A 264 4.09 -8.27 -22.57
N ARG A 265 4.65 -8.90 -23.61
CA ARG A 265 4.03 -9.15 -24.92
C ARG A 265 3.90 -10.64 -25.27
N LYS A 266 4.20 -11.54 -24.33
CA LYS A 266 4.05 -12.98 -24.56
C LYS A 266 2.56 -13.34 -24.72
N ARG A 267 2.23 -13.84 -25.91
CA ARG A 267 0.93 -14.42 -26.24
C ARG A 267 0.66 -15.69 -25.41
N GLN A 268 -0.56 -15.85 -24.93
CA GLN A 268 -0.97 -16.94 -24.03
C GLN A 268 -2.49 -17.10 -23.98
N SER A 269 -2.98 -18.22 -23.46
CA SER A 269 -4.41 -18.43 -23.19
C SER A 269 -4.92 -17.51 -22.06
N SER A 270 -6.14 -16.99 -22.22
CA SER A 270 -6.85 -16.25 -21.17
C SER A 270 -7.31 -17.19 -20.05
N LEU A 271 -7.02 -16.83 -18.79
CA LEU A 271 -7.59 -17.50 -17.61
C LEU A 271 -9.05 -17.13 -17.36
N PHE A 272 -9.60 -16.15 -18.08
CA PHE A 272 -10.96 -15.63 -17.88
C PHE A 272 -11.92 -16.03 -19.03
N SER A 273 -11.37 -16.46 -20.17
CA SER A 273 -12.13 -16.74 -21.39
C SER A 273 -11.65 -18.03 -22.04
N LYS A 274 -12.47 -19.09 -22.00
CA LYS A 274 -12.13 -20.37 -22.65
C LYS A 274 -11.99 -20.17 -24.17
N ASN A 275 -10.83 -20.55 -24.71
CA ASN A 275 -10.42 -20.40 -26.11
C ASN A 275 -10.09 -18.96 -26.61
N GLU A 276 -9.88 -18.00 -25.71
CA GLU A 276 -9.29 -16.69 -26.10
C GLU A 276 -7.77 -16.72 -25.90
N GLU A 277 -7.00 -16.29 -26.91
CA GLU A 277 -5.58 -15.98 -26.79
C GLU A 277 -5.38 -14.47 -26.63
N ILE A 278 -4.59 -14.06 -25.64
CA ILE A 278 -4.28 -12.67 -25.33
C ILE A 278 -2.79 -12.38 -25.57
N ASP A 279 -2.48 -11.24 -26.20
CA ASP A 279 -1.11 -10.83 -26.55
C ASP A 279 -0.30 -10.21 -25.38
N SER A 280 -0.75 -10.40 -24.13
CA SER A 280 -0.01 -10.02 -22.91
C SER A 280 -0.66 -10.60 -21.65
N CYS A 281 0.13 -10.98 -20.64
CA CYS A 281 -0.37 -11.32 -19.31
C CYS A 281 -0.86 -10.11 -18.47
N GLY A 282 -0.62 -8.88 -18.95
CA GLY A 282 -0.89 -7.65 -18.21
C GLY A 282 0.24 -7.17 -17.28
N LEU A 283 1.36 -7.91 -17.17
CA LEU A 283 2.55 -7.44 -16.45
C LEU A 283 3.12 -6.16 -17.09
N ARG A 284 3.43 -5.16 -16.27
CA ARG A 284 3.95 -3.85 -16.69
C ARG A 284 5.00 -3.32 -15.71
N LEU A 285 6.04 -2.66 -16.23
CA LEU A 285 7.19 -2.18 -15.45
C LEU A 285 7.51 -0.71 -15.78
N CYS A 286 7.86 0.07 -14.76
CA CYS A 286 8.57 1.34 -14.96
C CYS A 286 10.04 1.06 -15.33
N ALA A 287 10.78 2.08 -15.78
CA ALA A 287 12.18 1.90 -16.17
C ALA A 287 13.06 1.35 -15.03
N ALA A 288 12.89 1.84 -13.80
CA ALA A 288 13.66 1.35 -12.64
C ALA A 288 13.38 -0.13 -12.33
N CYS A 289 12.14 -0.59 -12.49
CA CYS A 289 11.79 -1.99 -12.25
C CYS A 289 12.21 -2.93 -13.39
N GLU A 290 12.24 -2.48 -14.65
CA GLU A 290 12.84 -3.27 -15.74
C GLU A 290 14.35 -3.44 -15.53
N ILE A 291 15.05 -2.34 -15.21
CA ILE A 291 16.49 -2.36 -14.91
C ILE A 291 16.76 -3.33 -13.74
N ARG A 292 16.03 -3.21 -12.62
CA ARG A 292 16.19 -4.10 -11.47
C ARG A 292 15.86 -5.56 -11.80
N LEU A 293 14.82 -5.83 -12.59
CA LEU A 293 14.49 -7.19 -13.04
C LEU A 293 15.64 -7.83 -13.84
N ARG A 294 16.20 -7.08 -14.79
CA ARG A 294 17.24 -7.54 -15.71
C ARG A 294 18.63 -7.63 -15.07
N GLU A 295 18.95 -6.75 -14.11
CA GLU A 295 20.30 -6.61 -13.55
C GLU A 295 20.46 -7.24 -12.15
N ASN A 296 19.38 -7.38 -11.36
CA ASN A 296 19.42 -7.96 -10.02
C ASN A 296 18.72 -9.33 -9.91
N PHE A 297 17.85 -9.69 -10.85
CA PHE A 297 17.02 -10.91 -10.78
C PHE A 297 17.07 -11.76 -12.06
N GLU A 298 17.98 -11.47 -13.00
CA GLU A 298 18.21 -12.25 -14.23
C GLU A 298 16.96 -12.48 -15.12
N GLY A 299 15.90 -11.68 -14.93
CA GLY A 299 14.60 -11.84 -15.60
C GLY A 299 13.50 -12.51 -14.77
N ASP A 300 13.81 -13.02 -13.57
CA ASP A 300 12.85 -13.65 -12.66
C ASP A 300 11.97 -12.60 -11.94
N THR A 301 10.71 -12.53 -12.37
CA THR A 301 9.68 -11.67 -11.80
C THR A 301 9.11 -12.18 -10.48
N SER A 302 9.19 -13.49 -10.20
CA SER A 302 8.75 -14.09 -8.95
C SER A 302 9.72 -13.77 -7.83
N ALA A 303 11.03 -13.99 -8.07
CA ALA A 303 12.10 -13.60 -7.14
C ALA A 303 12.10 -12.08 -6.90
N MET A 304 11.88 -11.28 -7.95
CA MET A 304 11.71 -9.83 -7.81
C MET A 304 10.48 -9.49 -6.95
N ALA A 305 9.32 -10.09 -7.21
CA ALA A 305 8.10 -9.82 -6.47
C ALA A 305 8.22 -10.20 -4.98
N ALA A 306 8.78 -11.36 -4.68
CA ALA A 306 9.04 -11.80 -3.30
C ALA A 306 10.00 -10.86 -2.57
N THR A 307 11.13 -10.49 -3.20
CA THR A 307 12.12 -9.57 -2.60
C THR A 307 11.54 -8.18 -2.35
N LEU A 308 10.61 -7.71 -3.19
CA LEU A 308 9.90 -6.46 -2.97
C LEU A 308 8.81 -6.59 -1.89
N ASP A 309 8.22 -7.76 -1.68
CA ASP A 309 7.20 -7.95 -0.64
C ASP A 309 7.78 -7.84 0.79
N ASP A 310 9.09 -8.09 0.95
CA ASP A 310 9.83 -7.84 2.19
C ASP A 310 10.23 -6.35 2.40
N GLU A 311 10.13 -5.49 1.37
CA GLU A 311 10.43 -4.06 1.50
C GLU A 311 9.28 -3.28 2.19
N ASP A 312 9.64 -2.20 2.92
CA ASP A 312 8.70 -1.29 3.59
C ASP A 312 7.71 -0.66 2.60
N LYS A 313 6.44 -1.06 2.67
CA LYS A 313 5.35 -0.53 1.83
C LYS A 313 4.88 0.85 2.30
N ALA A 314 3.93 1.43 1.56
CA ALA A 314 3.33 2.72 1.88
C ALA A 314 2.57 2.73 3.22
N LYS A 315 2.69 3.84 3.96
CA LYS A 315 2.06 4.12 5.27
C LYS A 315 1.16 5.36 5.18
N GLU A 316 0.24 5.55 6.14
CA GLU A 316 -0.74 6.66 6.11
C GLU A 316 -0.08 8.05 6.18
N ASP A 317 1.16 8.13 6.67
CA ASP A 317 1.98 9.34 6.84
C ASP A 317 3.04 9.58 5.74
N ASP A 318 3.11 8.74 4.70
CA ASP A 318 4.01 8.95 3.55
C ASP A 318 3.55 10.14 2.67
N GLU A 319 4.31 11.23 2.65
CA GLU A 319 4.04 12.39 1.77
C GLU A 319 4.39 12.14 0.30
N ASP A 320 5.40 11.29 0.02
CA ASP A 320 5.78 10.87 -1.33
C ASP A 320 5.56 9.36 -1.50
N LEU A 321 4.74 9.02 -2.48
CA LEU A 321 4.44 7.65 -2.87
C LEU A 321 5.25 7.20 -4.09
N HIS A 322 5.95 8.09 -4.81
CA HIS A 322 6.59 7.74 -6.07
C HIS A 322 7.68 6.67 -5.89
N GLY A 323 7.56 5.57 -6.65
CA GLY A 323 8.49 4.45 -6.60
C GLY A 323 8.38 3.55 -5.36
N LYS A 324 7.49 3.85 -4.39
CA LYS A 324 7.14 2.93 -3.29
C LYS A 324 6.69 1.58 -3.84
N VAL A 325 6.87 0.52 -3.07
CA VAL A 325 6.38 -0.82 -3.41
C VAL A 325 4.86 -0.88 -3.27
N ARG A 326 4.20 -1.58 -4.21
CA ARG A 326 2.74 -1.79 -4.19
C ARG A 326 2.33 -2.78 -3.11
N ALA A 327 1.19 -2.52 -2.48
CA ALA A 327 0.54 -3.44 -1.56
C ALA A 327 0.36 -4.84 -2.15
N ASP A 328 -0.02 -4.93 -3.44
CA ASP A 328 -0.33 -6.18 -4.14
C ASP A 328 0.87 -6.87 -4.81
N VAL A 329 2.12 -6.50 -4.48
CA VAL A 329 3.33 -7.07 -5.10
C VAL A 329 3.53 -8.55 -4.76
N GLY A 330 3.27 -8.98 -3.51
CA GLY A 330 3.43 -10.38 -3.09
C GLY A 330 2.51 -11.37 -3.82
N PHE A 331 1.48 -10.89 -4.51
CA PHE A 331 0.60 -11.72 -5.36
C PHE A 331 1.20 -12.01 -6.74
N LEU A 332 2.40 -11.48 -7.05
CA LEU A 332 3.12 -11.73 -8.30
C LEU A 332 4.19 -12.82 -8.16
N SER A 333 4.46 -13.34 -6.95
CA SER A 333 5.34 -14.48 -6.75
C SER A 333 4.60 -15.80 -6.95
N THR A 334 5.27 -16.76 -7.60
CA THR A 334 4.88 -18.18 -7.74
C THR A 334 4.77 -18.90 -6.40
N ASP A 335 5.50 -18.43 -5.38
CA ASP A 335 5.42 -18.93 -4.01
C ASP A 335 4.52 -18.04 -3.13
N GLY A 336 3.92 -17.01 -3.71
CA GLY A 336 3.03 -16.05 -3.06
C GLY A 336 1.65 -16.62 -2.73
N ILE A 337 0.91 -15.92 -1.87
CA ILE A 337 -0.37 -16.42 -1.35
C ILE A 337 -1.43 -16.63 -2.44
N LEU A 338 -1.40 -15.84 -3.53
CA LEU A 338 -2.26 -16.06 -4.69
C LEU A 338 -1.97 -17.40 -5.38
N ALA A 339 -0.71 -17.65 -5.71
CA ALA A 339 -0.30 -18.87 -6.43
C ALA A 339 -0.66 -20.13 -5.64
N ARG A 340 -0.41 -20.13 -4.33
CA ARG A 340 -0.83 -21.22 -3.43
C ARG A 340 -2.33 -21.41 -3.44
N ASN A 341 -3.11 -20.33 -3.28
CA ASN A 341 -4.56 -20.42 -3.23
C ASN A 341 -5.16 -20.98 -4.53
N LEU A 342 -4.59 -20.63 -5.70
CA LEU A 342 -4.99 -21.22 -7.00
C LEU A 342 -4.72 -22.73 -7.05
N ASN A 343 -3.55 -23.19 -6.60
CA ASN A 343 -3.22 -24.62 -6.56
C ASN A 343 -4.15 -25.40 -5.61
N CYS A 344 -4.43 -24.83 -4.42
CA CYS A 344 -5.33 -25.43 -3.45
C CYS A 344 -6.79 -25.51 -3.92
N LEU A 345 -7.20 -24.73 -4.93
CA LEU A 345 -8.51 -24.88 -5.56
C LEU A 345 -8.52 -26.05 -6.56
N THR A 346 -7.45 -26.23 -7.35
CA THR A 346 -7.37 -27.36 -8.29
C THR A 346 -7.31 -28.72 -7.62
N GLU A 347 -6.64 -28.83 -6.47
CA GLU A 347 -6.57 -30.10 -5.69
C GLU A 347 -7.95 -30.57 -5.17
N VAL A 348 -8.95 -29.69 -5.11
CA VAL A 348 -10.32 -30.00 -4.65
C VAL A 348 -11.28 -30.33 -5.80
N GLU A 349 -10.89 -30.13 -7.07
CA GLU A 349 -11.68 -30.55 -8.23
C GLU A 349 -11.34 -31.97 -8.73
N ASP A 350 -10.26 -32.58 -8.22
CA ASP A 350 -9.77 -33.92 -8.59
C ASP A 350 -10.06 -35.04 -7.55
N GLU A 351 -10.77 -34.74 -6.43
CA GLU A 351 -11.23 -35.72 -5.40
C GLU A 351 -12.75 -36.06 -5.49
#